data_AF-A0A382EVM8-F1
#
_entry.id   AF-A0A382EVM8-F1
#
_cell.length_a   1.000
_cell.length_b   1.000
_cell.length_c   1.000
_cell.angle_alpha   90.00
_cell.angle_beta   90.00
_cell.angle_gamma   90.00
#
_symmetry.space_group_name_H-M   'P 1'
#
loop_
_entity.id
_entity.type
_entity.pdbx_description
1 polymer ?
#
loop_
_entity_poly.entity_id
_entity_poly.type
_entity_poly.pdbx_seq_one_letter_code
_entity_poly.pdbx_strand_id
1 'polypeptide(L)'
;VAYTSKEKFDSFLLAIETEGLPGLGPEVRSSVQPSAALARAVDALGLGGAAAGLVKAAALLWHDHLDESHTVSQDIGSTDGSFLHGI
;
A
#
# COMPACT_ATOMS: atom_id res chain seq x y z
N VAL A 1 -3.84 9.18 -20.81
CA VAL A 1 -2.37 9.28 -20.91
C VAL A 1 -1.80 8.25 -19.94
N ALA A 2 -0.92 7.36 -20.39
CA ALA A 2 -0.30 6.38 -19.49
C ALA A 2 0.84 7.07 -18.74
N TYR A 3 0.80 7.03 -17.40
CA TYR A 3 1.89 7.56 -16.58
C TYR A 3 3.20 6.80 -16.83
N THR A 4 4.30 7.54 -16.87
CA THR A 4 5.66 7.00 -16.77
C THR A 4 5.89 6.37 -15.40
N SER A 5 6.89 5.51 -15.25
CA SER A 5 7.21 4.89 -13.96
C SER A 5 7.52 5.92 -12.87
N LYS A 6 8.18 7.03 -13.22
CA LYS A 6 8.45 8.12 -12.29
C LYS A 6 7.16 8.80 -11.82
N GLU A 7 6.26 9.12 -12.75
CA GLU A 7 5.00 9.78 -12.39
C GLU A 7 4.11 8.86 -11.53
N LYS A 8 4.11 7.55 -11.79
CA LYS A 8 3.40 6.58 -10.93
C LYS A 8 4.00 6.57 -9.52
N PHE A 9 5.32 6.57 -9.41
CA PHE A 9 6.02 6.59 -8.13
C PHE A 9 5.72 7.88 -7.34
N ASP A 10 5.86 9.05 -7.98
CA ASP A 10 5.59 10.33 -7.34
C ASP A 10 4.10 10.44 -6.92
N SER A 11 3.18 9.95 -7.77
CA SER A 11 1.74 9.92 -7.46
C SER A 11 1.42 8.97 -6.30
N PHE A 12 2.11 7.83 -6.22
CA PHE A 12 1.97 6.89 -5.13
C PHE A 12 2.44 7.50 -3.81
N LEU A 13 3.64 8.11 -3.77
CA LEU A 13 4.17 8.75 -2.57
C LEU A 13 3.24 9.85 -2.03
N LEU A 14 2.66 10.65 -2.93
CA LEU A 14 1.67 11.66 -2.54
C LEU A 14 0.40 11.02 -1.97
N ALA A 15 -0.06 9.93 -2.55
CA ALA A 15 -1.29 9.27 -2.11
C ALA A 15 -1.18 8.62 -0.73
N ILE A 16 0.02 8.16 -0.34
CA ILE A 16 0.26 7.49 0.95
C ILE A 16 0.85 8.42 2.01
N GLU A 17 0.88 9.73 1.76
CA GLU A 17 1.36 10.69 2.75
C GLU A 17 0.59 10.52 4.07
N THR A 18 1.33 10.33 5.15
CA THR A 18 0.79 10.04 6.48
C THR A 18 1.64 10.77 7.52
N GLU A 19 1.01 11.54 8.39
CA GLU A 19 1.71 12.21 9.48
C GLU A 19 2.10 11.24 10.60
N GLY A 20 3.32 11.38 11.11
CA GLY A 20 3.82 10.62 12.26
C GLY A 20 4.37 9.24 11.92
N LEU A 21 5.21 8.72 12.82
CA LEU A 21 5.75 7.37 12.72
C LEU A 21 4.69 6.33 13.11
N PRO A 22 4.67 5.15 12.48
CA PRO A 22 3.82 4.05 12.93
C PRO A 22 4.15 3.67 14.37
N GLY A 23 3.13 3.24 15.12
CA GLY A 23 3.32 2.64 16.43
C GLY A 23 4.05 1.30 16.33
N LEU A 24 4.58 0.83 17.46
CA LEU A 24 5.13 -0.53 17.56
C LEU A 24 4.10 -1.56 18.05
N GLY A 25 2.90 -1.10 18.43
CA GLY A 25 1.80 -1.91 18.93
C GLY A 25 0.57 -1.83 18.02
N PRO A 26 -0.62 -2.21 18.51
CA PRO A 26 -1.86 -2.24 17.74
C PRO A 26 -2.46 -0.85 17.50
N GLU A 27 -1.74 0.22 17.82
CA GLU A 27 -2.24 1.58 17.65
C GLU A 27 -2.35 1.96 16.18
N VAL A 28 -3.46 2.58 15.82
CA VAL A 28 -3.71 3.14 14.50
C VAL A 28 -3.52 4.65 14.58
N ARG A 29 -2.69 5.22 13.70
CA ARG A 29 -2.50 6.68 13.64
C ARG A 29 -3.81 7.38 13.29
N SER A 30 -3.99 8.59 13.80
CA SER A 30 -5.18 9.41 13.44
C SER A 30 -5.16 9.89 11.98
N SER A 31 -3.98 9.87 11.34
CA SER A 31 -3.73 10.30 9.96
C SER A 31 -3.96 9.20 8.92
N VAL A 32 -4.39 7.99 9.33
CA VAL A 32 -4.63 6.90 8.37
C VAL A 32 -5.73 7.26 7.38
N GLN A 33 -5.50 6.95 6.12
CA GLN A 33 -6.55 7.04 5.11
C GLN A 33 -7.38 5.75 5.11
N PRO A 34 -8.68 5.81 4.78
CA PRO A 34 -9.50 4.60 4.62
C PRO A 34 -8.93 3.66 3.55
N SER A 35 -8.98 2.35 3.78
CA SER A 35 -8.48 1.34 2.83
C SER A 35 -9.07 1.49 1.42
N ALA A 36 -10.35 1.86 1.32
CA ALA A 36 -11.01 2.14 0.05
C ALA A 36 -10.43 3.37 -0.69
N ALA A 37 -9.92 4.38 0.02
CA ALA A 37 -9.25 5.52 -0.60
C ALA A 37 -7.88 5.11 -1.16
N LEU A 38 -7.13 4.31 -0.40
CA LEU A 38 -5.85 3.75 -0.82
C LEU A 38 -6.01 2.86 -2.05
N ALA A 39 -7.03 1.98 -2.07
CA ALA A 39 -7.31 1.13 -3.22
C ALA A 39 -7.58 1.97 -4.49
N ARG A 40 -8.40 3.02 -4.40
CA ARG A 40 -8.65 3.93 -5.53
C ARG A 40 -7.37 4.64 -6.01
N ALA A 41 -6.51 5.05 -5.09
CA ALA A 41 -5.25 5.68 -5.44
C ALA A 41 -4.32 4.71 -6.20
N VAL A 42 -4.24 3.45 -5.76
CA VAL A 42 -3.46 2.41 -6.45
C VAL A 42 -4.06 2.08 -7.81
N ASP A 43 -5.38 1.96 -7.91
CA ASP A 43 -6.06 1.71 -9.19
C ASP A 43 -5.78 2.83 -10.20
N ALA A 44 -5.72 4.09 -9.76
CA ALA A 44 -5.42 5.24 -10.61
C ALA A 44 -4.01 5.21 -11.22
N LEU A 45 -3.07 4.45 -10.64
CA LEU A 45 -1.73 4.27 -11.20
C LEU A 45 -1.73 3.40 -12.46
N GLY A 46 -2.83 2.68 -12.73
CA GLY A 46 -2.94 1.77 -13.87
C GLY A 46 -1.86 0.67 -13.83
N LEU A 47 -1.62 0.11 -12.65
CA LEU A 47 -0.78 -1.08 -12.47
C LEU A 47 -1.62 -2.34 -12.72
N GLY A 48 -0.98 -3.41 -13.17
CA GLY A 48 -1.63 -4.70 -13.39
C GLY A 48 -0.97 -5.83 -12.61
N GLY A 49 -1.73 -6.90 -12.39
CA GLY A 49 -1.23 -8.14 -11.78
C GLY A 49 -0.59 -7.94 -10.41
N ALA A 50 0.50 -8.66 -10.15
CA ALA A 50 1.19 -8.66 -8.85
C ALA A 50 1.67 -7.27 -8.42
N ALA A 51 2.05 -6.39 -9.37
CA ALA A 51 2.51 -5.04 -9.04
C ALA A 51 1.40 -4.20 -8.38
N ALA A 52 0.16 -4.30 -8.85
CA ALA A 52 -0.97 -3.62 -8.22
C ALA A 52 -1.22 -4.15 -6.80
N GLY A 53 -1.13 -5.48 -6.63
CA GLY A 53 -1.25 -6.13 -5.31
C GLY A 53 -0.18 -5.69 -4.32
N LEU A 54 1.09 -5.68 -4.74
CA LEU A 54 2.23 -5.26 -3.90
C LEU A 54 2.10 -3.80 -3.47
N VAL A 55 1.74 -2.90 -4.39
CA VAL A 55 1.56 -1.48 -4.09
C VAL A 55 0.36 -1.26 -3.17
N LYS A 56 -0.73 -2.01 -3.34
CA LYS A 56 -1.88 -1.99 -2.42
C LYS A 56 -1.50 -2.47 -1.02
N ALA A 57 -0.81 -3.61 -0.90
CA ALA A 57 -0.35 -4.14 0.38
C ALA A 57 0.57 -3.13 1.09
N ALA A 58 1.55 -2.57 0.37
CA ALA A 58 2.45 -1.55 0.94
C ALA A 58 1.70 -0.30 1.41
N ALA A 59 0.69 0.17 0.67
CA ALA A 59 -0.14 1.31 1.09
C ALA A 59 -0.95 1.00 2.36
N LEU A 60 -1.58 -0.18 2.43
CA LEU A 60 -2.33 -0.63 3.59
C LEU A 60 -1.43 -0.74 4.82
N LEU A 61 -0.26 -1.37 4.67
CA LEU A 61 0.76 -1.47 5.70
C LEU A 61 1.20 -0.10 6.20
N TRP A 62 1.50 0.82 5.28
CA TRP A 62 1.92 2.18 5.62
C TRP A 62 0.81 3.00 6.30
N HIS A 63 -0.45 2.59 6.23
CA HIS A 63 -1.59 3.25 6.88
C HIS A 63 -2.22 2.37 7.98
N ASP A 64 -1.42 1.51 8.61
CA ASP A 64 -1.80 0.71 9.78
C ASP A 64 -2.98 -0.27 9.55
N HIS A 65 -3.34 -0.55 8.29
CA HIS A 65 -4.34 -1.56 7.91
C HIS A 65 -3.71 -2.95 7.83
N LEU A 66 -3.14 -3.42 8.94
CA LEU A 66 -2.27 -4.60 8.99
C LEU A 66 -2.97 -5.87 8.50
N ASP A 67 -4.20 -6.13 8.94
CA ASP A 67 -4.97 -7.32 8.54
C ASP A 67 -5.28 -7.35 7.03
N GLU A 68 -5.66 -6.19 6.46
CA GLU A 68 -5.93 -6.07 5.03
C GLU A 68 -4.63 -6.20 4.22
N SER A 69 -3.54 -5.59 4.68
CA SER A 69 -2.21 -5.72 4.08
C SER A 69 -1.79 -7.18 4.04
N HIS A 70 -1.88 -7.87 5.17
CA HIS A 70 -1.52 -9.28 5.33
C HIS A 70 -2.35 -10.18 4.39
N THR A 71 -3.66 -9.93 4.29
CA THR A 71 -4.55 -10.67 3.37
C THR A 71 -4.11 -10.50 1.92
N VAL A 72 -3.78 -9.27 1.50
CA VAL A 72 -3.35 -9.01 0.12
C VAL A 72 -1.98 -9.61 -0.17
N SER A 73 -1.01 -9.47 0.75
CA SER A 73 0.37 -9.92 0.54
C SER A 73 0.51 -11.45 0.58
N GLN A 74 -0.32 -12.14 1.37
CA GLN A 74 -0.31 -13.60 1.50
C GLN A 74 -0.55 -14.32 0.15
N ASP A 75 -1.40 -13.75 -0.71
CA ASP A 75 -1.73 -14.35 -2.01
C ASP A 75 -0.69 -14.01 -3.11
N ILE A 76 0.32 -13.20 -2.81
CA ILE A 76 1.37 -12.80 -3.76
C ILE A 76 2.58 -13.72 -3.59
N GLY A 77 2.64 -14.77 -4.41
CA GLY A 77 3.74 -15.74 -4.45
C GLY A 77 5.06 -15.18 -5.01
N SER A 78 5.68 -14.22 -4.31
CA SER A 78 6.98 -13.64 -4.66
C SER A 78 7.78 -13.29 -3.40
N THR A 79 9.07 -12.98 -3.57
CA THR A 79 9.92 -12.47 -2.49
C THR A 79 9.36 -11.18 -1.90
N ASP A 80 8.88 -10.26 -2.74
CA ASP A 80 8.30 -8.99 -2.29
C ASP A 80 6.97 -9.19 -1.55
N GLY A 81 6.15 -10.15 -2.00
CA GLY A 81 4.92 -10.53 -1.30
C GLY A 81 5.22 -11.12 0.07
N SER A 82 6.21 -12.02 0.15
CA SER A 82 6.69 -12.61 1.41
C SER A 82 7.28 -11.55 2.35
N PHE A 83 7.99 -10.55 1.82
CA PHE A 83 8.51 -9.44 2.60
C PHE A 83 7.40 -8.60 3.23
N LEU A 84 6.36 -8.27 2.46
CA LEU A 84 5.19 -7.53 2.98
C LEU A 84 4.29 -8.37 3.90
N HIS A 85 4.32 -9.70 3.78
CA HIS A 85 3.58 -10.63 4.63
C HIS A 85 4.26 -10.87 5.99
N GLY A 86 5.59 -10.77 6.05
CA GLY A 86 6.38 -11.07 7.26
C GLY A 86 6.43 -9.96 8.32
N ILE A 87 5.58 -8.93 8.21
CA ILE A 87 5.27 -7.98 9.30
C ILE A 87 4.09 -8.53 10.09
#